data_AF-A0A1G7NE53-F1
#
_entry.id   AF-A0A1G7NE53-F1
#
_cell.length_a   1.000
_cell.length_b   1.000
_cell.length_c   1.000
_cell.angle_alpha   90.00
_cell.angle_beta   90.00
_cell.angle_gamma   90.00
#
_symmetry.space_group_name_H-M   'P 1'
#
loop_
_entity.id
_entity.type
_entity.pdbx_description
1 polymer ?
#
loop_
_entity_poly.entity_id
_entity_poly.type
_entity_poly.pdbx_seq_one_letter_code
_entity_poly.pdbx_strand_id
1 'polypeptide(L)'
;MNLFNDEEILTTTTDGNIVVLTTHRIRSSNSIQWGLSIMLEKISSIQAIYNSYPVLLVLAVITALAAIIMRGQGNEAAIVLPIVLAIVLTIGYFATR
;
A
#
# COMPACT_ATOMS: atom_id res chain seq x y z
N MET A 1 24.92 9.79 12.52
CA MET A 1 24.52 9.74 11.09
C MET A 1 25.45 10.70 10.36
N ASN A 2 26.41 10.21 9.58
CA ASN A 2 27.37 11.09 8.85
C ASN A 2 26.75 11.52 7.52
N LEU A 3 26.27 12.76 7.47
CA LEU A 3 25.85 13.47 6.27
C LEU A 3 27.05 14.25 5.73
N PHE A 4 27.16 14.43 4.42
CA PHE A 4 28.12 15.37 3.84
C PHE A 4 27.71 16.81 4.20
N ASN A 5 28.67 17.74 4.19
CA ASN A 5 28.33 19.17 4.22
C ASN A 5 27.43 19.44 3.00
N ASP A 6 26.23 19.98 3.24
CA ASP A 6 25.15 20.23 2.26
C ASP A 6 24.20 19.05 1.94
N GLU A 7 24.24 17.97 2.72
CA GLU A 7 23.29 16.86 2.56
C GLU A 7 22.11 16.97 3.53
N GLU A 8 20.91 17.20 3.00
CA GLU A 8 19.67 17.25 3.78
C GLU A 8 18.86 15.95 3.63
N ILE A 9 18.18 15.56 4.70
CA ILE A 9 17.25 14.43 4.70
C ILE A 9 15.92 14.93 4.13
N LEU A 10 15.52 14.39 2.99
CA LEU A 10 14.25 14.71 2.36
C LEU A 10 13.12 13.92 3.00
N THR A 11 13.31 12.60 3.13
CA THR A 11 12.29 11.68 3.62
C THR A 11 12.93 10.49 4.31
N THR A 12 12.29 10.00 5.37
CA THR A 12 12.64 8.72 6.01
C THR A 12 11.41 7.83 6.04
N THR A 13 11.54 6.61 5.53
CA THR A 13 10.53 5.57 5.63
C THR A 13 10.99 4.52 6.63
N THR A 14 10.10 4.08 7.52
CA THR A 14 10.41 3.09 8.58
C THR A 14 9.60 1.80 8.44
N ASP A 15 8.90 1.63 7.31
CA ASP A 15 8.08 0.44 7.08
C ASP A 15 8.98 -0.77 6.75
N GLY A 16 9.26 -1.59 7.75
CA GLY A 16 10.10 -2.79 7.68
C GLY A 16 11.62 -2.57 7.60
N ASN A 17 12.07 -1.55 6.86
CA ASN A 17 13.49 -1.15 6.75
C ASN A 17 13.62 0.38 6.80
N ILE A 18 14.65 0.89 7.47
CA ILE A 18 14.89 2.34 7.53
C ILE A 18 15.52 2.77 6.21
N VAL A 19 14.72 3.36 5.33
CA VAL A 19 15.20 3.96 4.08
C VAL A 19 15.22 5.48 4.23
N VAL A 20 16.40 6.07 4.08
CA VAL A 20 16.64 7.51 4.20
C VAL A 20 16.99 8.04 2.82
N LEU A 21 16.13 8.90 2.30
CA LEU A 21 16.38 9.68 1.11
C LEU A 21 17.02 11.01 1.51
N THR A 22 18.15 11.32 0.90
CA THR A 22 18.81 12.62 1.01
C THR A 22 18.85 13.30 -0.35
N THR A 23 19.31 14.55 -0.39
CA THR A 23 19.53 15.29 -1.64
C THR A 23 20.52 14.62 -2.60
N HIS A 24 21.41 13.74 -2.11
CA HIS A 24 22.50 13.16 -2.90
C HIS A 24 22.43 11.63 -3.03
N ARG A 25 21.83 10.93 -2.07
CA ARG A 25 21.82 9.47 -2.02
C ARG A 25 20.61 8.88 -1.32
N ILE A 26 20.37 7.61 -1.61
CA ILE A 26 19.44 6.75 -0.89
C ILE A 26 20.26 5.82 0.00
N ARG A 27 19.92 5.77 1.29
CA ARG A 27 20.52 4.87 2.28
C ARG A 27 19.47 3.92 2.81
N SER A 28 19.70 2.62 2.73
CA SER A 28 18.91 1.61 3.41
C SER A 28 19.71 1.07 4.59
N SER A 29 19.18 1.23 5.79
CA SER A 29 19.70 0.61 7.01
C SER A 29 18.83 -0.57 7.36
N ASN A 30 19.20 -1.74 6.86
CA ASN A 30 18.62 -3.00 7.32
C ASN A 30 19.36 -3.41 8.60
N SER A 31 18.64 -3.78 9.67
CA SER A 31 19.24 -4.01 10.99
C SER A 31 20.18 -5.23 11.05
N ILE A 32 20.20 -6.05 10.00
CA ILE A 32 20.90 -7.35 9.96
C ILE A 32 22.03 -7.39 8.90
N GLN A 33 22.04 -6.48 7.91
CA GLN A 33 23.04 -6.45 6.84
C GLN A 33 23.56 -5.03 6.61
N TRP A 34 24.85 -4.93 6.28
CA TRP A 34 25.56 -3.69 5.99
C TRP A 34 24.70 -2.75 5.15
N GLY A 35 24.44 -1.54 5.68
CA GLY A 35 23.55 -0.59 5.06
C GLY A 35 24.02 -0.22 3.65
N LEU A 36 23.12 -0.36 2.67
CA LEU A 36 23.38 0.00 1.28
C LEU A 36 23.21 1.50 1.09
N SER A 37 24.20 2.15 0.47
CA SER A 37 24.18 3.57 0.15
C SER A 37 24.45 3.76 -1.33
N ILE A 38 23.47 4.28 -2.08
CA ILE A 38 23.57 4.49 -3.53
C ILE A 38 23.39 5.98 -3.81
N MET A 39 24.33 6.59 -4.54
CA MET A 39 24.19 7.98 -5.01
C MET A 39 23.09 8.08 -6.07
N LEU A 40 22.27 9.13 -6.02
CA LEU A 40 21.17 9.36 -6.96
C LEU A 40 21.66 9.42 -8.43
N GLU A 41 22.87 9.94 -8.67
CA GLU A 41 23.50 9.97 -10.00
C GLU A 41 23.76 8.59 -10.62
N LYS A 42 23.81 7.53 -9.79
CA LYS A 42 24.02 6.15 -10.24
C LYS A 42 22.71 5.41 -10.52
N ILE A 43 21.57 6.04 -10.26
CA ILE A 43 20.25 5.46 -10.49
C ILE A 43 19.81 5.88 -11.89
N SER A 44 19.80 4.93 -12.82
CA SER A 44 19.35 5.18 -14.20
C SER A 44 17.84 5.18 -14.36
N SER A 45 17.10 4.51 -13.47
CA SER A 45 15.63 4.44 -13.48
C SER A 45 15.09 4.03 -12.10
N ILE A 46 13.87 4.47 -11.80
CA ILE A 46 13.11 4.09 -10.60
C ILE A 46 11.77 3.51 -11.06
N GLN A 47 11.43 2.32 -10.56
CA GLN A 47 10.13 1.70 -10.79
C GLN A 47 9.37 1.59 -9.47
N ALA A 48 8.20 2.20 -9.40
CA ALA A 48 7.27 1.97 -8.31
C ALA A 48 6.43 0.72 -8.63
N ILE A 49 6.61 -0.36 -7.86
CA ILE A 49 5.77 -1.55 -7.97
C ILE A 49 4.66 -1.43 -6.91
N TYR A 50 3.44 -1.17 -7.37
CA TYR A 50 2.26 -1.18 -6.50
C TYR A 50 1.73 -2.60 -6.42
N ASN A 51 1.74 -3.20 -5.23
CA ASN A 51 1.14 -4.51 -5.02
C ASN A 51 -0.36 -4.32 -4.71
N SER A 52 -1.15 -4.07 -5.75
CA SER A 52 -2.61 -3.99 -5.60
C SER A 52 -3.19 -5.40 -5.46
N TYR A 53 -4.16 -5.57 -4.56
CA TYR A 53 -4.92 -6.82 -4.41
C TYR A 53 -6.29 -6.71 -5.10
N PRO A 54 -6.38 -6.78 -6.44
CA PRO A 54 -7.64 -6.60 -7.18
C PRO A 54 -8.71 -7.63 -6.80
N VAL A 55 -8.30 -8.77 -6.22
CA VAL A 55 -9.20 -9.81 -5.71
C VAL A 55 -10.20 -9.26 -4.68
N LEU A 56 -9.81 -8.26 -3.88
CA LEU A 56 -10.71 -7.62 -2.91
C LEU A 56 -11.90 -6.94 -3.58
N LEU A 57 -11.68 -6.27 -4.72
CA LEU A 57 -12.75 -5.64 -5.49
C LEU A 57 -13.67 -6.68 -6.15
N VAL A 58 -13.10 -7.78 -6.66
CA VAL A 58 -13.89 -8.87 -7.24
C VAL A 58 -14.85 -9.45 -6.19
N LEU A 59 -14.36 -9.68 -4.96
CA LEU A 59 -15.21 -10.15 -3.85
C LEU A 59 -16.25 -9.11 -3.43
N ALA A 60 -15.90 -7.82 -3.42
CA ALA A 60 -16.86 -6.74 -3.14
C ALA A 60 -18.02 -6.70 -4.15
N VAL A 61 -17.73 -6.90 -5.44
CA VAL A 61 -18.76 -6.96 -6.48
C VAL A 61 -19.66 -8.18 -6.32
N ILE A 62 -19.08 -9.37 -6.07
CA ILE A 62 -19.85 -10.60 -5.87
C ILE A 62 -20.82 -10.46 -4.68
N THR A 63 -20.32 -9.88 -3.57
CA THR A 63 -21.12 -9.68 -2.36
C THR A 63 -22.22 -8.63 -2.55
N ALA A 64 -21.95 -7.56 -3.31
CA ALA A 64 -22.97 -6.59 -3.70
C ALA A 64 -24.05 -7.21 -4.60
N LEU A 65 -23.68 -8.07 -5.55
CA LEU A 65 -24.65 -8.79 -6.39
C LEU A 65 -25.53 -9.74 -5.58
N ALA A 66 -24.96 -10.43 -4.59
CA ALA A 66 -25.74 -11.26 -3.67
C ALA A 66 -26.80 -10.43 -2.92
N ALA A 67 -26.47 -9.21 -2.48
CA ALA A 67 -27.42 -8.31 -1.83
C ALA A 67 -28.61 -7.95 -2.74
N ILE A 68 -28.36 -7.73 -4.04
CA ILE A 68 -29.41 -7.42 -5.03
C ILE A 68 -30.35 -8.63 -5.21
N ILE A 69 -29.80 -9.84 -5.29
CA ILE A 69 -30.60 -11.07 -5.42
C ILE A 69 -31.48 -11.27 -4.18
N MET A 70 -30.91 -11.08 -2.98
CA MET A 70 -31.65 -11.22 -1.71
C MET A 70 -32.76 -10.18 -1.56
N ARG A 71 -32.54 -8.96 -2.07
CA ARG A 71 -33.58 -7.93 -2.16
C ARG A 71 -34.75 -8.37 -3.04
N GLY A 72 -34.47 -9.00 -4.18
CA GLY A 72 -35.49 -9.56 -5.06
C GLY A 72 -36.35 -10.66 -4.43
N GLN A 73 -35.85 -11.30 -3.36
CA GLN A 73 -36.56 -12.33 -2.60
C GLN A 73 -37.37 -11.78 -1.41
N GLY A 74 -37.41 -10.46 -1.20
CA GLY A 74 -38.18 -9.82 -0.12
C GLY A 74 -37.58 -9.99 1.28
N ASN A 75 -36.33 -10.47 1.37
CA ASN A 75 -35.64 -10.64 2.65
C ASN A 75 -34.85 -9.38 3.01
N GLU A 76 -35.55 -8.33 3.42
CA GLU A 76 -34.97 -7.01 3.68
C GLU A 76 -33.90 -7.02 4.79
N ALA A 77 -34.08 -7.86 5.81
CA ALA A 77 -33.13 -7.99 6.91
C ALA A 77 -31.79 -8.59 6.48
N ALA A 78 -31.79 -9.45 5.46
CA ALA A 78 -30.58 -10.14 5.01
C ALA A 78 -29.73 -9.33 4.01
N ILE A 79 -30.18 -8.15 3.59
CA ILE A 79 -29.46 -7.27 2.66
C ILE A 79 -28.35 -6.48 3.36
N VAL A 80 -28.52 -6.17 4.65
CA VAL A 80 -27.61 -5.29 5.39
C VAL A 80 -26.20 -5.88 5.47
N LEU A 81 -26.09 -7.17 5.80
CA LEU A 81 -24.80 -7.86 5.96
C LEU A 81 -23.93 -7.85 4.68
N PRO A 82 -24.40 -8.27 3.50
CA PRO A 82 -23.59 -8.27 2.28
C PRO A 82 -23.22 -6.85 1.81
N ILE A 83 -24.06 -5.84 2.04
CA ILE A 83 -23.71 -4.43 1.74
C ILE A 83 -22.56 -3.96 2.63
N VAL A 84 -22.67 -4.19 3.95
CA VAL A 84 -21.60 -3.84 4.90
C VAL A 84 -20.29 -4.53 4.51
N LEU A 85 -20.35 -5.81 4.16
CA LEU A 85 -19.18 -6.57 3.73
C LEU A 85 -18.54 -6.00 2.46
N ALA A 86 -19.35 -5.64 1.45
CA ALA A 86 -18.87 -5.04 0.22
C ALA A 86 -18.17 -3.69 0.46
N ILE A 87 -18.71 -2.86 1.38
CA ILE A 87 -18.10 -1.60 1.79
C ILE A 87 -16.75 -1.86 2.47
N VAL A 88 -16.69 -2.78 3.43
CA VAL A 88 -15.45 -3.13 4.15
C VAL A 88 -14.37 -3.64 3.19
N LEU A 89 -14.72 -4.51 2.25
CA LEU A 89 -13.79 -5.02 1.24
C LEU A 89 -13.27 -3.91 0.32
N THR A 90 -14.13 -2.97 -0.06
CA THR A 90 -13.75 -1.82 -0.88
C THR A 90 -12.81 -0.88 -0.11
N ILE A 91 -13.10 -0.58 1.15
CA ILE A 91 -12.23 0.22 2.02
C ILE A 91 -10.88 -0.49 2.21
N GLY A 92 -10.89 -1.80 2.47
CA GLY A 92 -9.68 -2.61 2.60
C GLY A 92 -8.81 -2.59 1.33
N TYR A 93 -9.42 -2.59 0.15
CA TYR A 93 -8.69 -2.43 -1.11
C TYR A 93 -7.96 -1.08 -1.18
N PHE A 94 -8.63 0.02 -0.85
CA PHE A 94 -7.99 1.34 -0.85
C PHE A 94 -6.95 1.51 0.25
N ALA A 95 -7.08 0.80 1.38
CA ALA A 95 -6.09 0.80 2.45
C ALA A 95 -4.83 -0.02 2.11
N THR A 96 -4.93 -0.97 1.17
CA THR A 96 -3.81 -1.82 0.74
C THR A 96 -3.12 -1.33 -0.53
N ARG A 97 -3.61 -0.25 -1.13
CA ARG A 97 -3.04 0.43 -2.30
C ARG A 97 -2.11 1.55 -1.86
#